data_AF-A0A9X9S4A8-F1
#
_entry.id   AF-A0A9X9S4A8-F1
#
_cell.length_a   1.000
_cell.length_b   1.000
_cell.length_c   1.000
_cell.angle_alpha   90.00
_cell.angle_beta   90.00
_cell.angle_gamma   90.00
#
_symmetry.space_group_name_H-M   'P 1'
#
loop_
_entity.id
_entity.type
_entity.pdbx_description
1 polymer ?
#
loop_
_entity_poly.entity_id
_entity_poly.type
_entity_poly.pdbx_seq_one_letter_code
_entity_poly.pdbx_strand_id
1 'polypeptide(L)'
;MRAEERDWQIYHIIAEKSEITVDEVCTMACTAKEVAEDSLERLQKYKLISRTGDTCAVKSIQEILIAAELERVMNDSPIYMENGVIKVHKESEDE
;
A
#
# COMPACT_ATOMS: atom_id res chain seq x y z
N MET A 1 20.78 7.14 7.11
CA MET A 1 19.98 5.93 6.87
C MET A 1 19.33 6.09 5.52
N ARG A 2 19.47 5.11 4.64
CA ARG A 2 18.80 5.15 3.33
C ARG A 2 17.29 5.00 3.54
N ALA A 3 16.49 5.46 2.59
CA ALA A 3 15.03 5.36 2.69
C ALA A 3 14.61 3.88 2.83
N GLU A 4 15.25 2.96 2.11
CA GLU A 4 14.89 1.54 2.15
C GLU A 4 15.20 0.88 3.51
N GLU A 5 16.28 1.29 4.18
CA GLU A 5 16.61 0.78 5.53
C GLU A 5 15.53 1.17 6.55
N ARG A 6 14.96 2.37 6.39
CA ARG A 6 13.88 2.86 7.25
C ARG A 6 12.55 2.19 6.95
N ASP A 7 12.23 2.05 5.66
CA ASP A 7 11.04 1.34 5.21
C ASP A 7 11.05 -0.10 5.76
N TRP A 8 12.21 -0.76 5.72
CA TRP A 8 12.40 -2.09 6.28
C TRP A 8 12.18 -2.15 7.80
N GLN A 9 12.76 -1.22 8.54
CA GLN A 9 12.58 -1.14 9.99
C GLN A 9 11.11 -0.93 10.37
N ILE A 10 10.43 0.02 9.73
CA ILE A 10 9.01 0.31 9.98
C ILE A 10 8.14 -0.87 9.60
N TYR A 11 8.40 -1.51 8.44
CA TYR A 11 7.66 -2.70 8.03
C TYR A 11 7.74 -3.82 9.07
N HIS A 12 8.91 -4.07 9.67
CA HIS A 12 9.07 -5.07 10.72
C HIS A 12 8.32 -4.72 12.01
N ILE A 13 8.33 -3.46 12.42
CA ILE A 13 7.53 -2.99 13.57
C ILE A 13 6.05 -3.28 13.35
N ILE A 14 5.53 -3.00 12.15
CA ILE A 14 4.13 -3.29 11.80
C ILE A 14 3.91 -4.80 11.76
N ALA A 15 4.83 -5.58 11.19
CA ALA A 15 4.70 -7.04 11.05
C ALA A 15 4.63 -7.78 12.40
N GLU A 16 5.30 -7.25 13.43
CA GLU A 16 5.25 -7.79 14.80
C GLU A 16 3.90 -7.52 15.49
N LYS A 17 3.06 -6.64 14.93
CA LYS A 17 1.73 -6.32 15.42
C LYS A 17 0.68 -6.80 14.42
N SER A 18 -0.47 -7.23 14.91
CA SER A 18 -1.60 -7.52 14.00
C SER A 18 -2.15 -6.25 13.36
N GLU A 19 -2.14 -5.15 14.11
CA GLU A 19 -2.55 -3.80 13.69
C GLU A 19 -1.86 -2.80 14.64
N ILE A 20 -1.42 -1.66 14.12
CA ILE A 20 -0.69 -0.63 14.88
C ILE A 20 -1.05 0.77 14.37
N THR A 21 -1.06 1.76 15.24
CA THR A 21 -1.29 3.16 14.88
C THR A 21 -0.01 3.85 14.37
N VAL A 22 -0.16 4.92 13.58
CA VAL A 22 0.98 5.73 13.11
C VAL A 22 1.81 6.27 14.29
N ASP A 23 1.17 6.72 15.36
CA ASP A 23 1.87 7.29 16.52
C ASP A 23 2.68 6.22 17.29
N GLU A 24 2.16 4.99 17.37
CA GLU A 24 2.92 3.85 17.92
C GLU A 24 4.12 3.48 17.02
N VAL A 25 3.95 3.49 15.69
CA VAL A 25 5.06 3.31 14.75
C VAL A 25 6.14 4.37 14.97
N CYS A 26 5.76 5.64 15.09
CA CYS A 26 6.70 6.73 15.36
C CYS A 26 7.49 6.52 16.65
N THR A 27 6.78 6.09 17.70
CA THR A 27 7.35 5.82 19.02
C THR A 27 8.33 4.64 18.97
N MET A 28 7.95 3.53 18.33
CA MET A 28 8.77 2.33 18.25
C MET A 28 9.97 2.48 17.30
N ALA A 29 9.79 3.20 16.19
CA ALA A 29 10.87 3.47 15.25
C ALA A 29 11.78 4.63 15.69
N CYS A 30 11.45 5.30 16.80
CA CYS A 30 12.15 6.50 17.29
C CYS A 30 12.35 7.55 16.18
N THR A 31 11.28 7.84 15.43
CA THR A 31 11.32 8.74 14.27
C THR A 31 10.23 9.80 14.35
N ALA A 32 10.47 10.93 13.68
CA ALA A 32 9.45 11.96 13.48
C ALA A 32 8.30 11.45 12.59
N LYS A 33 7.11 12.01 12.80
CA LYS A 33 5.87 11.57 12.14
C LYS A 33 5.94 11.72 10.63
N GLU A 34 6.50 12.83 10.14
CA GLU A 34 6.65 13.09 8.71
C GLU A 34 7.47 11.99 8.03
N VAL A 35 8.54 11.55 8.69
CA VAL A 35 9.42 10.52 8.12
C VAL A 35 8.80 9.12 8.22
N ALA A 36 7.99 8.86 9.25
CA ALA A 36 7.20 7.63 9.33
C ALA A 36 6.14 7.60 8.22
N GLU A 37 5.41 8.70 8.04
CA GLU A 37 4.38 8.86 6.99
C GLU A 37 4.96 8.64 5.60
N ASP A 38 6.10 9.27 5.26
CA ASP A 38 6.79 9.05 3.99
C ASP A 38 7.09 7.56 3.74
N SER A 39 7.47 6.83 4.79
CA SER A 39 7.77 5.39 4.71
C SER A 39 6.51 4.56 4.59
N LEU A 40 5.47 4.89 5.35
CA LEU A 40 4.15 4.26 5.27
C LEU A 40 3.51 4.45 3.90
N GLU A 41 3.61 5.63 3.30
CA GLU A 41 3.14 5.92 1.95
C GLU A 41 3.86 5.05 0.91
N ARG A 42 5.19 4.92 0.99
CA ARG A 42 5.95 4.04 0.10
C ARG A 42 5.55 2.57 0.28
N LEU A 43 5.48 2.09 1.52
CA LEU A 43 5.07 0.71 1.83
C LEU A 43 3.65 0.41 1.33
N GLN A 44 2.72 1.36 1.48
CA GLN A 44 1.35 1.24 0.96
C GLN A 44 1.33 1.28 -0.56
N LYS A 45 2.13 2.15 -1.19
CA LYS A 45 2.28 2.22 -2.65
C LYS A 45 2.75 0.87 -3.22
N TYR A 46 3.69 0.22 -2.56
CA TYR A 46 4.16 -1.13 -2.92
C TYR A 46 3.22 -2.27 -2.45
N LYS A 47 2.03 -1.94 -1.96
CA LYS A 47 0.99 -2.88 -1.50
C LYS A 47 1.44 -3.83 -0.38
N LEU A 48 2.46 -3.46 0.40
CA LEU A 48 3.00 -4.30 1.48
C LEU A 48 2.20 -4.16 2.79
N ILE A 49 1.57 -3.01 2.99
CA ILE A 49 0.72 -2.71 4.14
C ILE A 49 -0.66 -2.23 3.68
N SER A 50 -1.64 -2.38 4.55
CA SER A 50 -2.92 -1.68 4.48
C SER A 50 -2.90 -0.48 5.44
N ARG A 51 -3.68 0.55 5.12
CA ARG A 51 -3.96 1.69 6.00
C ARG A 51 -5.46 1.91 6.08
N THR A 52 -5.99 2.09 7.27
CA THR A 52 -7.40 2.40 7.53
C THR A 52 -7.47 3.54 8.54
N GLY A 53 -7.63 4.78 8.05
CA GLY A 53 -7.45 5.95 8.90
C GLY A 53 -6.03 6.01 9.47
N ASP A 54 -5.92 6.02 10.80
CA ASP A 54 -4.65 6.11 11.51
C ASP A 54 -4.03 4.75 11.86
N THR A 55 -4.66 3.63 11.48
CA THR A 55 -4.12 2.28 11.69
C THR A 55 -3.47 1.73 10.43
N CYS A 56 -2.47 0.88 10.64
CA CYS A 56 -1.78 0.15 9.59
C CYS A 56 -1.51 -1.30 10.01
N ALA A 57 -1.50 -2.18 9.02
CA ALA A 57 -1.24 -3.61 9.20
C ALA A 57 -0.48 -4.16 7.98
N VAL A 58 0.35 -5.18 8.20
CA VAL A 58 1.00 -5.89 7.09
C VAL A 58 -0.03 -6.73 6.35
N LYS A 59 0.00 -6.66 5.02
CA LYS A 59 -0.79 -7.54 4.17
C LYS A 59 -0.20 -8.95 4.17
N SER A 60 -1.07 -9.95 4.15
CA SER A 60 -0.67 -11.34 3.90
C SER A 60 -0.01 -11.47 2.53
N ILE A 61 0.81 -12.52 2.36
CA ILE A 61 1.46 -12.79 1.06
C ILE A 61 0.45 -12.95 -0.07
N GLN A 62 -0.72 -13.54 0.21
CA GLN A 62 -1.80 -13.70 -0.75
C GLN A 62 -2.36 -12.34 -1.20
N GLU A 63 -2.60 -11.43 -0.26
CA GLU A 63 -3.08 -10.07 -0.58
C GLU A 63 -2.06 -9.27 -1.41
N ILE A 64 -0.76 -9.41 -1.10
CA ILE A 64 0.31 -8.75 -1.86
C ILE A 64 0.32 -9.27 -3.30
N LEU A 65 0.30 -10.60 -3.48
CA LEU A 65 0.32 -11.22 -4.81
C LEU A 65 -0.93 -10.85 -5.63
N ILE A 66 -2.11 -10.89 -5.02
CA ILE A 66 -3.36 -10.50 -5.67
C ILE A 66 -3.33 -9.01 -6.06
N ALA A 67 -2.87 -8.12 -5.17
CA ALA A 67 -2.81 -6.70 -5.46
C ALA A 67 -1.85 -6.39 -6.62
N ALA A 68 -0.69 -7.04 -6.66
CA ALA A 68 0.28 -6.88 -7.75
C ALA A 68 -0.24 -7.45 -9.08
N GLU A 69 -0.93 -8.60 -9.04
CA GLU A 69 -1.57 -9.21 -10.21
C GLU A 69 -2.66 -8.30 -10.77
N LEU A 70 -3.53 -7.78 -9.90
CA LEU A 70 -4.59 -6.85 -10.29
C LEU A 70 -4.02 -5.56 -10.87
N GLU A 71 -3.01 -4.94 -10.24
CA GLU A 71 -2.37 -3.73 -10.75
C GLU A 71 -1.75 -3.95 -12.14
N ARG A 72 -1.14 -5.12 -12.36
CA ARG A 72 -0.60 -5.48 -13.67
C ARG A 72 -1.69 -5.67 -14.71
N VAL A 73 -2.71 -6.48 -14.42
CA VAL A 73 -3.77 -6.83 -15.38
C VAL A 73 -4.68 -5.64 -15.67
N MET A 74 -4.94 -4.78 -14.67
CA MET A 74 -5.82 -3.62 -14.82
C MET A 74 -5.25 -2.53 -15.73
N ASN A 75 -3.92 -2.42 -15.87
CA ASN A 75 -3.32 -1.42 -16.76
C ASN A 75 -3.69 -1.62 -18.23
N ASP A 76 -3.85 -2.88 -18.65
CA ASP A 76 -4.23 -3.27 -20.02
C ASP A 76 -5.64 -3.88 -20.09
N SER A 77 -6.40 -3.80 -19.00
CA SER A 77 -7.72 -4.41 -18.90
C SER A 77 -8.71 -3.59 -19.72
N PRO A 78 -9.56 -4.24 -20.54
CA PRO A 78 -10.69 -3.56 -21.17
C PRO A 78 -11.73 -3.12 -20.13
N ILE A 79 -11.59 -3.51 -18.86
CA ILE A 79 -12.50 -3.24 -17.77
C ILE A 79 -11.79 -2.42 -16.68
N TYR A 80 -12.42 -1.35 -16.21
CA TYR A 80 -11.94 -0.52 -15.11
C TYR A 80 -13.04 -0.27 -14.07
N MET A 81 -12.66 0.14 -12.86
CA MET A 81 -13.60 0.47 -11.78
C MET A 81 -13.52 1.95 -11.43
N GLU A 82 -14.65 2.65 -11.42
CA GLU A 82 -14.73 4.07 -11.10
C GLU A 82 -15.95 4.32 -10.20
N ASN A 83 -15.73 4.90 -9.01
CA ASN A 83 -16.79 5.14 -8.02
C ASN A 83 -17.63 3.89 -7.66
N GLY A 84 -16.99 2.72 -7.62
CA GLY A 84 -17.68 1.45 -7.34
C GLY A 84 -18.47 0.86 -8.50
N VAL A 85 -18.39 1.46 -9.70
CA VAL A 85 -19.01 0.94 -10.92
C VAL A 85 -17.95 0.32 -11.82
N ILE A 86 -18.19 -0.92 -12.26
CA ILE A 86 -17.36 -1.61 -13.25
C ILE A 86 -17.77 -1.13 -14.64
N LYS A 87 -16.82 -0.61 -15.41
CA LYS A 87 -16.99 -0.03 -16.74
C LYS A 87 -16.06 -0.73 -17.73
N VAL A 88 -16.39 -0.64 -19.02
CA VAL A 88 -15.57 -1.14 -20.12
C VAL A 88 -14.99 0.06 -20.87
N HIS A 89 -13.69 0.04 -21.20
CA HIS A 89 -13.11 1.00 -22.12
C HIS A 89 -13.82 0.86 -23.47
N LYS A 90 -14.40 1.95 -23.97
CA LYS A 90 -14.82 1.98 -25.37
C LYS A 90 -13.56 1.89 -26.21
N GLU A 91 -13.42 0.82 -26.99
CA GLU A 91 -12.50 0.83 -28.12
C GLU A 91 -12.88 2.05 -28.98
N SER A 92 -11.90 2.89 -29.30
CA SER A 92 -12.09 3.88 -30.36
C SER A 92 -12.35 3.09 -31.63
N GLU A 93 -13.60 3.12 -32.10
CA GLU A 93 -13.92 2.77 -33.48
C GLU A 93 -13.13 3.77 -34.34
N ASP A 94 -11.93 3.36 -34.79
CA ASP A 94 -11.21 4.07 -35.85
C ASP A 94 -12.05 3.89 -37.14
N GLU A 95 -12.77 4.95 -37.51
CA GLU A 95 -13.37 5.15 -38.85
C GLU A 95 -12.31 5.57 -39.89
#